data_AF-A0A4Y4X6H0-F1
#
_entry.id   AF-A0A4Y4X6H0-F1
#
_cell.length_a   1.000
_cell.length_b   1.000
_cell.length_c   1.000
_cell.angle_alpha   90.00
_cell.angle_beta   90.00
_cell.angle_gamma   90.00
#
_symmetry.space_group_name_H-M   'P 1'
#
loop_
_entity.id
_entity.type
_entity.pdbx_description
1 polymer ?
#
loop_
_entity_poly.entity_id
_entity_poly.type
_entity_poly.pdbx_seq_one_letter_code
_entity_poly.pdbx_strand_id
1 'polypeptide(L)'
;GNYHVGEMVEMYIQGSQPKGSVLIPSNALIRNGKDYLVFVRTPKGFRPVVVQVLEERSKIFIVNAQNLHPNDSVAVGSLIGLKGMINNLGEE
;
A
#
# COMPACT_ATOMS: atom_id res chain seq x y z
N GLY A 1 -24.35 23.94 -18.70
CA GLY A 1 -23.22 24.84 -18.40
C GLY A 1 -22.89 25.59 -19.67
N ASN A 2 -22.71 26.91 -19.58
CA ASN A 2 -22.36 27.73 -20.73
C ASN A 2 -20.83 27.71 -20.87
N TYR A 3 -20.33 26.84 -21.74
CA TYR A 3 -18.92 26.84 -22.14
C TYR A 3 -18.77 27.67 -23.41
N HIS A 4 -17.75 28.52 -23.48
CA HIS A 4 -17.43 29.31 -24.66
C HIS A 4 -16.23 28.71 -25.41
N VAL A 5 -16.19 28.93 -26.72
CA VAL A 5 -15.08 28.48 -27.57
C VAL A 5 -13.79 29.17 -27.11
N GLY A 6 -12.76 28.37 -26.82
CA GLY A 6 -11.45 28.84 -26.37
C GLY A 6 -11.21 28.81 -24.86
N GLU A 7 -12.21 28.43 -24.06
CA GLU A 7 -12.02 28.25 -22.62
C GLU A 7 -11.22 26.96 -22.32
N MET A 8 -10.21 27.06 -21.44
CA MET A 8 -9.54 25.89 -20.89
C MET A 8 -10.42 25.26 -19.81
N VAL A 9 -10.73 23.98 -19.96
CA VAL A 9 -11.49 23.20 -18.98
C VAL A 9 -10.55 22.21 -18.31
N GLU A 10 -10.54 22.22 -16.98
CA GLU A 10 -9.82 21.22 -16.19
C GLU A 10 -10.74 20.03 -15.89
N MET A 11 -10.34 18.84 -16.35
CA MET A 11 -11.12 17.61 -16.17
C MET A 11 -10.36 16.66 -15.27
N TYR A 12 -11.00 16.26 -14.16
CA TYR A 12 -10.47 15.26 -13.24
C TYR A 12 -11.21 13.95 -13.41
N ILE A 13 -10.51 12.89 -13.84
CA ILE A 13 -11.07 11.54 -13.95
C ILE A 13 -10.60 10.73 -12.75
N GLN A 14 -11.53 10.37 -11.86
CA GLN A 14 -11.24 9.48 -10.74
C GLN A 14 -11.54 8.03 -11.14
N GLY A 15 -10.49 7.20 -11.24
CA GLY A 15 -10.63 5.78 -11.50
C GLY A 15 -11.25 5.04 -10.30
N SER A 16 -12.19 4.12 -10.58
CA SER A 16 -12.80 3.26 -9.56
C SER A 16 -11.76 2.28 -8.97
N GLN A 17 -11.82 2.06 -7.66
CA GLN A 17 -10.99 1.03 -7.02
C GLN A 17 -11.46 -0.38 -7.44
N PRO A 18 -10.56 -1.27 -7.90
CA PRO A 18 -10.91 -2.65 -8.24
C PRO A 18 -11.57 -3.40 -7.08
N LYS A 19 -12.57 -4.24 -7.36
CA LYS A 19 -13.19 -5.11 -6.34
C LYS A 19 -12.14 -6.07 -5.76
N GLY A 20 -12.22 -6.32 -4.45
CA GLY A 20 -11.28 -7.22 -3.77
C GLY A 20 -9.87 -6.63 -3.62
N SER A 21 -9.76 -5.30 -3.60
CA SER A 21 -8.49 -4.61 -3.33
C SER A 21 -8.57 -3.75 -2.08
N VAL A 22 -7.41 -3.44 -1.50
CA VAL A 22 -7.26 -2.47 -0.41
C VAL A 22 -6.23 -1.41 -0.80
N LEU A 23 -6.43 -0.20 -0.28
CA LEU A 23 -5.51 0.92 -0.47
C LEU A 23 -4.48 0.93 0.65
N ILE A 24 -3.20 0.87 0.30
CA ILE A 24 -2.08 0.90 1.23
C ILE A 24 -1.27 2.17 0.97
N PRO A 25 -0.98 3.00 1.99
CA PRO A 25 -0.05 4.13 1.85
C PRO A 25 1.33 3.68 1.37
N SER A 26 2.00 4.47 0.53
CA SER A 26 3.33 4.11 0.01
C SER A 26 4.40 3.91 1.10
N ASN A 27 4.24 4.56 2.26
CA ASN A 27 5.11 4.41 3.43
C ASN A 27 4.73 3.25 4.38
N ALA A 28 3.76 2.42 3.99
CA ALA A 28 3.37 1.18 4.69
C ALA A 28 3.74 -0.09 3.90
N LEU A 29 4.37 0.09 2.73
CA LEU A 29 4.74 -0.97 1.80
C LEU A 29 6.27 -1.01 1.66
N ILE A 30 6.90 -2.19 1.77
CA ILE A 30 8.34 -2.35 1.55
C ILE A 30 8.61 -3.46 0.54
N ARG A 31 9.57 -3.22 -0.35
CA ARG A 31 9.97 -4.21 -1.35
C ARG A 31 10.71 -5.38 -0.69
N ASN A 32 10.36 -6.60 -1.07
CA ASN A 32 11.01 -7.84 -0.65
C ASN A 32 11.33 -8.73 -1.85
N GLY A 33 12.44 -8.44 -2.51
CA GLY A 33 12.81 -9.11 -3.76
C GLY A 33 11.86 -8.74 -4.89
N LYS A 34 11.10 -9.72 -5.38
CA LYS A 34 10.09 -9.53 -6.44
C LYS A 34 8.73 -9.11 -5.90
N ASP A 35 8.48 -9.32 -4.61
CA ASP A 35 7.20 -9.07 -3.97
C ASP A 35 7.24 -7.82 -3.09
N TYR A 36 6.07 -7.44 -2.57
CA TYR A 36 5.92 -6.40 -1.57
C TYR A 36 5.45 -6.98 -0.24
N LEU A 37 5.93 -6.40 0.85
CA LEU A 37 5.58 -6.76 2.21
C LEU A 37 4.86 -5.59 2.89
N VAL A 38 3.85 -5.94 3.68
CA VAL A 38 3.17 -5.08 4.64
C VAL A 38 3.30 -5.71 6.02
N PHE A 39 3.47 -4.90 7.06
CA PHE A 39 3.50 -5.40 8.43
C PHE A 39 2.15 -5.13 9.09
N VAL A 40 1.37 -6.19 9.30
CA VAL A 40 0.07 -6.12 9.98
C VAL A 40 0.29 -6.16 11.48
N ARG A 41 -0.31 -5.21 12.21
CA ARG A 41 -0.27 -5.16 13.68
C ARG A 41 -1.09 -6.33 14.24
N THR A 42 -0.48 -7.01 15.20
CA THR A 42 -1.10 -8.08 15.99
C THR A 42 -1.02 -7.70 17.48
N PRO A 43 -1.75 -8.37 18.37
CA PRO A 43 -1.65 -8.11 19.82
C PRO A 43 -0.24 -8.29 20.38
N LYS A 44 0.62 -9.09 19.73
CA LYS A 44 1.98 -9.42 20.19
C LYS A 44 3.09 -8.73 19.41
N GLY A 45 2.78 -7.85 18.45
CA GLY A 45 3.79 -7.20 17.60
C GLY A 45 3.32 -7.09 16.16
N PHE A 46 4.20 -7.37 15.20
CA PHE A 46 3.92 -7.24 13.78
C PHE A 46 4.10 -8.56 13.04
N ARG A 47 3.20 -8.84 12.11
CA ARG A 47 3.27 -9.99 11.23
C ARG A 47 3.52 -9.52 9.79
N PRO A 48 4.61 -9.97 9.13
CA PRO A 48 4.82 -9.67 7.72
C PRO A 48 3.78 -10.40 6.86
N VAL A 49 3.22 -9.69 5.89
CA VAL A 49 2.24 -10.19 4.92
C VAL A 49 2.70 -9.83 3.53
N VAL A 50 2.88 -10.83 2.69
CA VAL A 50 3.19 -10.63 1.27
C VAL A 50 1.93 -10.20 0.55
N VAL A 51 2.05 -9.12 -0.22
CA VAL A 51 0.94 -8.52 -0.97
C VAL A 51 1.27 -8.42 -2.44
N GLN A 52 0.24 -8.61 -3.25
CA GLN A 52 0.32 -8.40 -4.70
C GLN A 52 -0.15 -6.98 -5.01
N VAL A 53 0.74 -6.16 -5.58
CA VAL A 53 0.39 -4.83 -6.06
C VAL A 53 -0.36 -4.96 -7.39
N LEU A 54 -1.54 -4.37 -7.46
CA LEU A 54 -2.36 -4.27 -8.67
C LEU A 54 -2.11 -2.96 -9.40
N GLU A 55 -1.95 -1.87 -8.66
CA GLU A 55 -1.72 -0.53 -9.21
C GLU A 55 -0.85 0.29 -8.26
N GLU A 56 0.09 1.05 -8.81
CA GLU A 56 0.88 2.05 -8.07
C GLU A 56 0.42 3.45 -8.46
N ARG A 57 0.10 4.28 -7.46
CA ARG A 57 -0.23 5.70 -7.61
C ARG A 57 0.72 6.53 -6.75
N SER A 58 0.78 7.84 -6.97
CA SER A 58 1.81 8.74 -6.41
C SER A 58 2.01 8.65 -4.88
N LYS A 59 0.99 8.27 -4.10
CA LYS A 59 1.09 8.14 -2.62
C LYS A 59 0.43 6.87 -2.07
N ILE A 60 -0.19 6.07 -2.94
CA ILE A 60 -0.98 4.91 -2.53
C ILE A 60 -0.73 3.76 -3.49
N PHE A 61 -0.71 2.56 -2.94
CA PHE A 61 -0.70 1.31 -3.68
C PHE A 61 -2.07 0.66 -3.55
N ILE A 62 -2.59 0.19 -4.67
CA ILE A 62 -3.76 -0.69 -4.69
C ILE A 62 -3.23 -2.10 -4.67
N VAL A 63 -3.54 -2.85 -3.61
CA VAL A 63 -3.09 -4.24 -3.45
C VAL A 63 -4.27 -5.18 -3.39
N ASN A 64 -4.05 -6.43 -3.80
CA ASN A 64 -5.04 -7.49 -3.70
C ASN A 64 -5.34 -7.80 -2.22
N ALA A 65 -6.63 -7.85 -1.86
CA ALA A 65 -7.09 -8.04 -0.48
C ALA A 65 -7.08 -9.51 -0.01
N GLN A 66 -6.64 -10.48 -0.83
CA GLN A 66 -6.63 -11.90 -0.47
C GLN A 66 -6.02 -12.22 0.90
N ASN A 67 -4.94 -11.50 1.27
CA ASN A 67 -4.21 -11.70 2.53
C ASN A 67 -4.38 -10.54 3.53
N LEU A 68 -5.29 -9.59 3.25
CA LEU A 68 -5.48 -8.37 4.03
C LEU A 68 -6.96 -8.05 4.20
N HIS A 69 -7.40 -7.81 5.43
CA HIS A 69 -8.73 -7.28 5.68
C HIS A 69 -8.72 -5.75 5.66
N PRO A 70 -9.78 -5.08 5.16
CA PRO A 70 -9.86 -3.62 5.18
C PRO A 70 -9.72 -2.97 6.58
N ASN A 71 -9.97 -3.74 7.64
CA ASN A 71 -9.88 -3.28 9.03
C ASN A 71 -8.51 -3.60 9.68
N ASP A 72 -7.58 -4.22 8.95
CA ASP A 72 -6.25 -4.53 9.47
C ASP A 72 -5.47 -3.23 9.69
N SER A 73 -4.88 -3.10 10.88
CA SER A 73 -3.94 -2.01 11.16
C SER A 73 -2.56 -2.38 10.63
N VAL A 74 -1.99 -1.52 9.79
CA VAL A 74 -0.66 -1.74 9.20
C VAL A 74 0.37 -0.76 9.76
N ALA A 75 1.62 -1.18 9.83
CA ALA A 75 2.72 -0.29 10.21
C ALA A 75 2.93 0.77 9.12
N VAL A 76 3.05 2.02 9.54
CA VAL A 76 3.34 3.17 8.69
C VAL A 76 4.68 3.73 9.14
N GLY A 77 5.75 3.45 8.38
CA GLY A 77 7.12 3.79 8.77
C GLY A 77 7.86 2.69 9.53
N SER A 78 9.16 2.91 9.77
CA SER A 78 10.09 1.96 10.41
C SER A 78 10.15 0.56 9.78
N LEU A 79 9.71 0.44 8.52
CA LEU A 79 9.59 -0.84 7.80
C LEU A 79 10.94 -1.54 7.61
N ILE A 80 12.02 -0.78 7.47
CA ILE A 80 13.39 -1.31 7.36
C ILE A 80 13.78 -2.03 8.65
N GLY A 81 13.53 -1.43 9.80
CA GLY A 81 13.79 -2.05 11.11
C GLY A 81 12.97 -3.32 11.30
N LEU A 82 11.67 -3.27 10.99
CA LEU A 82 10.79 -4.44 11.05
C LEU A 82 11.27 -5.57 10.12
N LYS A 83 11.74 -5.23 8.91
CA LYS A 83 12.32 -6.18 7.96
C LYS A 83 13.64 -6.76 8.47
N GLY A 84 14.48 -5.96 9.12
CA GLY A 84 15.73 -6.42 9.74
C GLY A 84 15.50 -7.44 10.85
N MET A 85 14.53 -7.16 11.74
CA MET A 85 14.18 -8.03 12.86
C MET A 85 13.69 -9.42 12.40
N ILE A 86 12.89 -9.49 11.33
CA ILE A 86 12.40 -10.79 10.81
C ILE A 86 13.47 -11.57 10.03
N ASN A 87 14.49 -10.88 9.50
CA ASN A 87 15.55 -11.49 8.71
C ASN A 87 16.79 -11.83 9.57
N ASN A 88 16.71 -11.70 10.90
CA ASN A 88 17.82 -11.88 11.85
C ASN A 88 19.06 -11.02 11.50
N LEU A 89 18.88 -9.86 10.87
CA LEU A 89 19.98 -8.96 10.45
C LEU A 89 20.56 -8.15 11.62
N GLY A 90 20.57 -8.70 12.82
CA GLY A 90 21.07 -8.03 14.04
C GLY A 90 21.74 -8.97 15.04
N GLU A 91 21.98 -10.22 14.65
CA GLU A 91 22.85 -11.15 15.39
C GLU A 91 24.24 -11.17 14.74
N GLU A 92 25.01 -10.09 14.93
CA GLU A 92 26.48 -10.11 14.83
C GLU A 92 27.08 -9.41 16.05
#